data_AF-A0A1V4SSH1-F1
#
_entry.id   AF-A0A1V4SSH1-F1
#
_cell.length_a   1.000
_cell.length_b   1.000
_cell.length_c   1.000
_cell.angle_alpha   90.00
_cell.angle_beta   90.00
_cell.angle_gamma   90.00
#
_symmetry.space_group_name_H-M   'P 1'
#
loop_
_entity.id
_entity.type
_entity.pdbx_description
1 polymer ?
#
loop_
_entity_poly.entity_id
_entity_poly.type
_entity_poly.pdbx_seq_one_letter_code
_entity_poly.pdbx_strand_id
1 'polypeptide(L)'
;MSKIDGKTPIPFSVMSGDGESFGVGEKSYTVKPMLVGDALKFAEDGLFIDVQLFNLGNKKAKAKLDEYLSRYCTDENNEPMSIEKITADNWNVVHLKQFVKKLVDISG
;
A
#
# COMPACT_ATOMS: atom_id res chain seq x y z
N MET A 1 20.79 43.00 8.92
CA MET A 1 19.34 42.84 8.73
C MET A 1 19.14 41.59 7.87
N SER A 2 18.82 40.45 8.49
CA SER A 2 18.73 39.15 7.82
C SER A 2 17.38 39.00 7.12
N LYS A 3 17.44 38.63 5.84
CA LYS A 3 16.30 38.33 4.99
C LYS A 3 15.60 37.07 5.49
N ILE A 4 14.28 37.14 5.65
CA ILE A 4 13.43 35.98 5.95
C ILE A 4 13.23 35.26 4.62
N ASP A 5 13.99 34.18 4.42
CA ASP A 5 13.82 33.28 3.28
C ASP A 5 12.53 32.47 3.46
N GLY A 6 11.72 32.43 2.40
CA GLY A 6 10.43 31.75 2.40
C GLY A 6 10.61 30.26 2.62
N LYS A 7 10.03 29.73 3.70
CA LYS A 7 9.90 28.27 3.90
C LYS A 7 9.10 27.72 2.72
N THR A 8 9.78 27.05 1.79
CA THR A 8 9.15 26.19 0.81
C THR A 8 8.17 25.26 1.54
N PRO A 9 6.92 25.12 1.08
CA PRO A 9 5.98 24.20 1.69
C PRO A 9 6.64 22.82 1.68
N ILE A 10 6.83 22.25 2.86
CA ILE A 10 7.34 20.88 2.98
C ILE A 10 6.33 20.02 2.20
N PRO A 11 6.74 19.26 1.17
CA PRO A 11 5.81 18.43 0.43
C PRO A 11 5.10 17.50 1.42
N PHE A 12 3.79 17.36 1.31
CA PHE A 12 3.00 16.43 2.14
C PHE A 12 3.57 15.00 2.12
N SER A 13 4.30 14.63 1.05
CA SER A 13 5.11 13.41 0.91
C SER A 13 6.03 13.17 2.12
N VAL A 14 6.72 14.22 2.57
CA VAL A 14 7.70 14.15 3.66
C VAL A 14 7.02 14.07 5.03
N MET A 15 5.77 14.53 5.14
CA MET A 15 4.98 14.46 6.39
C MET A 15 4.25 13.13 6.56
N SER A 16 4.00 12.41 5.47
CA SER A 16 3.30 11.11 5.50
C SER A 16 4.24 9.91 5.55
N GLY A 17 5.56 10.09 5.51
CA GLY A 17 6.53 9.02 5.26
C GLY A 17 6.49 8.64 3.78
N ASP A 18 7.64 8.67 3.10
CA ASP A 18 7.75 8.56 1.63
C ASP A 18 7.32 7.21 1.03
N GLY A 19 6.64 6.37 1.82
CA GLY A 19 6.27 5.03 1.45
C GLY A 19 7.49 4.13 1.26
N GLU A 20 7.25 2.84 1.07
CA GLU A 20 8.30 1.91 0.73
C GLU A 20 7.99 1.28 -0.62
N SER A 21 8.99 1.30 -1.51
CA SER A 21 8.85 0.70 -2.83
C SER A 21 9.24 -0.77 -2.85
N PHE A 22 8.68 -1.51 -3.80
CA PHE A 22 9.10 -2.87 -4.12
C PHE A 22 8.92 -3.16 -5.61
N GLY A 23 9.73 -4.08 -6.12
CA GLY A 23 9.70 -4.47 -7.52
C GLY A 23 8.93 -5.77 -7.74
N VAL A 24 8.14 -5.83 -8.82
CA VAL A 24 7.59 -7.07 -9.37
C VAL A 24 7.98 -7.13 -10.84
N GLY A 25 8.90 -8.03 -11.18
CA GLY A 25 9.50 -8.07 -12.51
C GLY A 25 10.25 -6.78 -12.82
N GLU A 26 9.87 -6.10 -13.90
CA GLU A 26 10.45 -4.81 -14.31
C GLU A 26 9.67 -3.61 -13.76
N LYS A 27 8.53 -3.83 -13.09
CA LYS A 27 7.67 -2.77 -12.55
C LYS A 27 7.98 -2.49 -11.09
N SER A 28 7.90 -1.21 -10.70
CA SER A 28 8.02 -0.77 -9.31
C SER A 28 6.68 -0.28 -8.77
N TYR A 29 6.41 -0.59 -7.52
CA TYR A 29 5.21 -0.20 -6.80
C TYR A 29 5.60 0.48 -5.50
N THR A 30 4.83 1.49 -5.10
CA THR A 30 5.04 2.26 -3.88
C THR A 30 3.93 1.99 -2.89
N VAL A 31 4.29 1.58 -1.67
CA VAL A 31 3.36 1.32 -0.59
C VAL A 31 3.34 2.51 0.36
N LYS A 32 2.17 3.08 0.62
CA LYS A 32 1.99 4.21 1.54
C LYS A 32 1.60 3.71 2.93
N PRO A 33 2.07 4.35 4.01
CA PRO A 33 1.71 3.94 5.36
C PRO A 33 0.24 4.19 5.66
N MET A 34 -0.31 3.35 6.52
CA MET A 34 -1.67 3.47 7.02
C MET A 34 -1.73 4.52 8.13
N LEU A 35 -2.85 5.25 8.18
CA LEU A 35 -3.18 6.03 9.36
C LEU A 35 -3.61 5.08 10.50
N VAL A 36 -3.41 5.49 11.75
CA VAL A 36 -3.76 4.69 12.94
C VAL A 36 -5.21 4.19 12.89
N GLY A 37 -6.15 5.03 12.45
CA GLY A 37 -7.56 4.64 12.31
C GLY A 37 -7.81 3.56 11.26
N ASP A 38 -7.01 3.53 10.19
CA ASP A 38 -7.11 2.52 9.15
C ASP A 38 -6.40 1.22 9.55
N ALA A 39 -5.32 1.31 10.35
CA ALA A 39 -4.66 0.14 10.93
C ALA A 39 -5.60 -0.63 11.88
N LEU A 40 -6.40 0.08 12.69
CA LEU A 40 -7.43 -0.53 13.54
C LEU A 40 -8.49 -1.27 12.71
N LYS A 41 -8.97 -0.64 11.63
CA LYS A 41 -9.92 -1.29 10.71
C LYS A 41 -9.29 -2.49 10.01
N PHE A 42 -8.03 -2.40 9.59
CA PHE A 42 -7.31 -3.50 8.96
C PHE A 42 -7.22 -4.72 9.88
N ALA A 43 -6.98 -4.50 11.17
CA ALA A 43 -7.00 -5.55 12.18
C ALA A 43 -8.40 -6.16 12.39
N GLU A 44 -9.45 -5.32 12.48
CA GLU A 44 -10.86 -5.78 12.56
C GLU A 44 -11.31 -6.54 11.31
N ASP A 45 -10.80 -6.14 10.15
CA ASP A 45 -11.12 -6.72 8.86
C ASP A 45 -10.61 -8.15 8.69
N GLY A 46 -9.67 -8.57 9.55
CA GLY A 46 -9.18 -9.94 9.62
C GLY A 46 -8.38 -10.37 8.38
N LEU A 47 -7.71 -9.43 7.71
CA LEU A 47 -6.82 -9.73 6.58
C LEU A 47 -5.51 -10.38 7.08
N PHE A 48 -5.59 -11.64 7.52
CA PHE A 48 -4.43 -12.41 7.98
C PHE A 48 -3.68 -13.07 6.82
N ILE A 49 -2.39 -12.82 6.73
CA ILE A 49 -1.61 -13.03 5.50
C ILE A 49 -0.85 -14.34 5.43
N ASP A 50 -0.83 -15.09 6.51
CA ASP A 50 -0.03 -16.29 6.54
C ASP A 50 -0.75 -17.47 5.87
N VAL A 51 -2.03 -17.68 6.20
CA VAL A 51 -2.82 -18.85 5.76
C VAL A 51 -4.14 -18.46 5.05
N GLN A 52 -4.67 -17.26 5.30
CA GLN A 52 -5.96 -16.81 4.74
C GLN A 52 -5.84 -15.99 3.45
N LEU A 53 -4.66 -15.82 2.85
CA LEU A 53 -4.56 -15.26 1.48
C LEU A 53 -5.39 -16.08 0.48
N PHE A 54 -5.65 -17.36 0.77
CA PHE A 54 -6.53 -18.23 0.00
C PHE A 54 -8.03 -17.93 0.14
N ASN A 55 -8.42 -17.00 1.02
CA ASN A 55 -9.78 -16.48 1.10
C ASN A 55 -10.08 -15.46 -0.03
N LEU A 56 -9.23 -15.35 -1.07
CA LEU A 56 -9.55 -14.63 -2.32
C LEU A 56 -10.84 -15.14 -3.00
N GLY A 57 -11.30 -16.37 -2.69
CA GLY A 57 -12.60 -16.88 -3.09
C GLY A 57 -13.78 -16.24 -2.34
N ASN A 58 -13.55 -15.61 -1.19
CA ASN A 58 -14.55 -14.88 -0.43
C ASN A 58 -14.68 -13.45 -0.98
N LYS A 59 -15.83 -13.17 -1.60
CA LYS A 59 -16.13 -11.85 -2.22
C LYS A 59 -15.89 -10.67 -1.27
N LYS A 60 -16.14 -10.84 0.04
CA LYS A 60 -15.92 -9.77 1.04
C LYS A 60 -14.44 -9.50 1.26
N ALA A 61 -13.63 -10.56 1.42
CA ALA A 61 -12.19 -10.41 1.59
C ALA A 61 -11.52 -9.85 0.33
N LYS A 62 -11.99 -10.29 -0.85
CA LYS A 62 -11.56 -9.74 -2.14
C LYS A 62 -11.82 -8.23 -2.25
N ALA A 63 -13.03 -7.79 -1.91
CA ALA A 63 -13.37 -6.36 -1.97
C ALA A 63 -12.52 -5.50 -1.02
N LYS A 64 -12.29 -5.98 0.21
CA LYS A 64 -11.42 -5.27 1.16
C LYS A 64 -9.98 -5.20 0.66
N LEU A 65 -9.43 -6.30 0.16
CA LEU A 65 -8.08 -6.31 -0.39
C LEU A 65 -7.92 -5.32 -1.54
N ASP A 66 -8.93 -5.22 -2.40
CA ASP A 66 -8.95 -4.23 -3.50
C ASP A 66 -8.99 -2.78 -2.98
N GLU A 67 -9.74 -2.53 -1.90
CA GLU A 67 -9.75 -1.23 -1.20
C GLU A 67 -8.37 -0.88 -0.63
N TYR A 68 -7.68 -1.83 0.01
CA TYR A 68 -6.33 -1.59 0.54
C TYR A 68 -5.30 -1.41 -0.57
N LEU A 69 -5.37 -2.20 -1.66
CA LEU A 69 -4.50 -2.03 -2.83
C LEU A 69 -4.67 -0.64 -3.45
N SER A 70 -5.91 -0.20 -3.65
CA SER A 70 -6.19 1.10 -4.28
C SER A 70 -5.82 2.29 -3.39
N ARG A 71 -5.91 2.16 -2.07
CA ARG A 71 -5.55 3.24 -1.15
C ARG A 71 -4.05 3.34 -0.88
N TYR A 72 -3.39 2.20 -0.71
CA TYR A 72 -2.03 2.17 -0.17
C TYR A 72 -0.98 1.64 -1.13
N CYS A 73 -1.34 1.22 -2.35
CA CYS A 73 -0.36 0.78 -3.35
C CYS A 73 -0.57 1.57 -4.64
N THR A 74 0.51 2.15 -5.16
CA THR A 74 0.53 2.82 -6.46
C THR A 74 1.61 2.27 -7.36
N ASP A 75 1.38 2.25 -8.67
CA ASP A 75 2.39 1.92 -9.66
C ASP A 75 3.36 3.07 -9.94
N GLU A 76 4.27 2.86 -10.90
CA GLU A 76 5.26 3.83 -11.39
C GLU A 76 4.65 5.15 -11.91
N ASN A 77 3.39 5.13 -12.33
CA ASN A 77 2.65 6.29 -12.81
C ASN A 77 1.86 6.98 -11.68
N ASN A 78 2.07 6.57 -10.42
CA ASN A 78 1.27 6.96 -9.26
C ASN A 78 -0.21 6.58 -9.37
N GLU A 79 -0.56 5.61 -10.21
CA GLU A 79 -1.94 5.14 -10.29
C GLU A 79 -2.23 4.11 -9.19
N PRO A 80 -3.41 4.17 -8.56
CA PRO A 80 -3.88 3.15 -7.64
C PRO A 80 -3.81 1.73 -8.24
N MET A 81 -3.39 0.78 -7.41
CA MET A 81 -3.42 -0.64 -7.75
C MET A 81 -4.79 -1.25 -7.45
N SER A 82 -5.10 -2.35 -8.12
CA SER A 82 -6.31 -3.14 -7.90
C SER A 82 -6.00 -4.62 -8.11
N ILE A 83 -6.91 -5.50 -7.70
CA ILE A 83 -6.79 -6.94 -7.94
C ILE A 83 -6.67 -7.24 -9.43
N GLU A 84 -7.42 -6.53 -10.28
CA GLU A 84 -7.35 -6.67 -11.73
C GLU A 84 -5.97 -6.30 -12.26
N LYS A 85 -5.41 -5.16 -11.82
CA LYS A 85 -4.07 -4.72 -12.22
C LYS A 85 -2.99 -5.71 -11.78
N ILE A 86 -3.00 -6.15 -10.52
CA ILE A 86 -1.98 -7.12 -10.04
C ILE A 86 -2.08 -8.46 -10.75
N THR A 87 -3.30 -8.86 -11.17
CA THR A 87 -3.49 -10.10 -11.95
C THR A 87 -2.95 -9.94 -13.37
N ALA A 88 -3.21 -8.79 -14.01
CA ALA A 88 -2.66 -8.47 -15.33
C ALA A 88 -1.13 -8.33 -15.31
N ASP A 89 -0.58 -7.82 -14.21
CA ASP A 89 0.86 -7.67 -13.97
C ASP A 89 1.53 -8.98 -13.49
N ASN A 90 0.81 -10.11 -13.54
CA ASN A 90 1.29 -11.43 -13.16
C ASN A 90 1.87 -11.48 -11.74
N TRP A 91 1.26 -10.77 -10.80
CA TRP A 91 1.62 -10.92 -9.40
C TRP A 91 1.33 -12.34 -8.94
N ASN A 92 2.34 -12.95 -8.31
CA ASN A 92 2.13 -14.18 -7.58
C ASN A 92 1.74 -13.87 -6.12
N VAL A 93 1.40 -14.92 -5.39
CA VAL A 93 1.02 -14.85 -3.97
C VAL A 93 2.14 -14.24 -3.11
N VAL A 94 3.41 -14.40 -3.50
CA VAL A 94 4.56 -13.84 -2.77
C VAL A 94 4.59 -12.31 -2.88
N HIS A 95 4.33 -11.76 -4.06
CA HIS A 95 4.27 -10.30 -4.26
C HIS A 95 3.13 -9.68 -3.45
N LEU A 96 1.97 -10.36 -3.40
CA LEU A 96 0.86 -9.91 -2.56
C LEU A 96 1.19 -9.95 -1.06
N LYS A 97 1.91 -10.99 -0.60
CA LYS A 97 2.44 -11.05 0.76
C LYS A 97 3.43 -9.92 1.04
N GLN A 98 4.29 -9.58 0.08
CA GLN A 98 5.24 -8.47 0.21
C GLN A 98 4.54 -7.11 0.34
N PHE A 99 3.52 -6.85 -0.48
CA PHE A 99 2.73 -5.62 -0.39
C PHE A 99 2.25 -5.39 1.04
N VAL A 100 1.57 -6.39 1.61
CA VAL A 100 0.95 -6.17 2.91
C VAL A 100 1.95 -6.28 4.06
N LYS A 101 3.00 -7.10 3.93
CA LYS A 101 4.11 -7.06 4.88
C LYS A 101 4.67 -5.64 4.95
N LYS A 102 4.97 -5.04 3.80
CA LYS A 102 5.44 -3.64 3.73
C LYS A 102 4.42 -2.68 4.32
N LEU A 103 3.14 -2.85 3.99
CA LEU A 103 2.06 -2.03 4.53
C LEU A 103 2.03 -2.04 6.06
N VAL A 104 2.22 -3.20 6.69
CA VAL A 104 2.30 -3.33 8.15
C VAL A 104 3.63 -2.76 8.67
N ASP A 105 4.76 -3.17 8.09
CA ASP A 105 6.11 -2.76 8.52
C ASP A 105 6.29 -1.23 8.52
N ILE A 106 5.76 -0.52 7.52
CA ILE A 106 5.85 0.96 7.45
C ILE A 106 4.82 1.68 8.32
N SER A 107 3.75 0.99 8.73
CA SER A 107 2.68 1.59 9.54
C SER A 107 2.91 1.48 11.04
N GLY A 108 3.86 0.62 11.46
CA GLY A 108 4.25 0.44 12.86
C GLY A 108 3.74 -0.84 13.50
#